data_AF-A0A6N2RN49-F1
#
_entry.id   AF-A0A6N2RN49-F1
#
_cell.length_a   1.000
_cell.length_b   1.000
_cell.length_c   1.000
_cell.angle_alpha   90.00
_cell.angle_beta   90.00
_cell.angle_gamma   90.00
#
_symmetry.space_group_name_H-M   'P 1'
#
loop_
_entity.id
_entity.type
_entity.pdbx_description
1 polymer ?
#
loop_
_entity_poly.entity_id
_entity_poly.type
_entity_poly.pdbx_seq_one_letter_code
_entity_poly.pdbx_strand_id
1 'polypeptide(L)'
;MNKKIKKYMEEIHKTEQKIADLQQYLKGLHAALKQEEDNEMIKSIRGMKLDSHALHDLLNGIQEGTVKFQVSQESEEEGTGSFVFTEKKEEGHPYGEMEKTE
;
A
#
# COMPACT_ATOMS: atom_id res chain seq x y z
N MET A 1 22.22 47.26 -13.78
CA MET A 1 21.46 46.41 -12.82
C MET A 1 21.92 46.72 -11.41
N ASN A 2 21.00 46.92 -10.45
CA ASN A 2 21.35 47.24 -9.06
C ASN A 2 22.12 46.07 -8.41
N LYS A 3 23.24 46.33 -7.73
CA LYS A 3 24.08 45.29 -7.09
C LYS A 3 23.31 44.45 -6.06
N LYS A 4 22.38 45.07 -5.31
CA LYS A 4 21.52 44.34 -4.37
C LYS A 4 20.56 43.40 -5.08
N ILE A 5 19.95 43.85 -6.18
CA ILE A 5 19.06 43.01 -7.00
C ILE A 5 19.82 41.79 -7.52
N LYS A 6 21.03 41.98 -8.07
CA LYS A 6 21.85 40.86 -8.55
C LYS A 6 22.16 39.86 -7.44
N LYS A 7 22.53 40.34 -6.25
CA LYS A 7 22.81 39.48 -5.09
C LYS A 7 21.60 38.62 -4.70
N TYR A 8 20.41 39.23 -4.60
CA TYR A 8 19.19 38.49 -4.26
C TYR A 8 18.81 37.47 -5.35
N MET A 9 19.00 37.79 -6.63
CA MET A 9 18.78 36.82 -7.71
C MET A 9 19.70 35.59 -7.57
N GLU A 10 20.97 35.78 -7.24
CA GLU A 10 21.90 34.67 -7.01
C GLU A 10 21.52 33.83 -5.77
N GLU A 11 21.06 34.46 -4.70
CA GLU A 11 20.59 33.76 -3.49
C GLU A 11 19.30 32.97 -3.73
N ILE A 12 18.36 33.52 -4.51
CA ILE A 12 17.14 32.81 -4.94
C ILE A 12 17.54 31.56 -5.73
N HIS A 13 18.39 31.71 -6.75
CA HIS A 13 18.81 30.57 -7.58
C HIS A 13 19.52 29.48 -6.78
N LYS A 14 20.39 29.84 -5.82
CA LYS A 14 21.02 28.87 -4.92
C LYS A 14 20.02 28.16 -4.03
N THR A 15 18.99 28.87 -3.57
CA THR A 15 17.95 28.31 -2.72
C THR A 15 17.06 27.37 -3.52
N GLU A 16 16.68 27.73 -4.75
CA GLU A 16 15.93 26.88 -5.67
C GLU A 16 16.69 25.57 -5.97
N GLN A 17 17.99 25.66 -6.23
CA GLN A 17 18.82 24.46 -6.41
C GLN A 17 18.80 23.56 -5.17
N LYS A 18 18.96 24.15 -3.97
CA LYS A 18 18.94 23.38 -2.72
C LYS A 18 17.57 22.73 -2.47
N ILE A 19 16.47 23.39 -2.85
CA ILE A 19 15.13 22.81 -2.78
C ILE A 19 15.03 21.59 -3.70
N ALA A 20 15.53 21.69 -4.94
CA ALA A 20 15.54 20.57 -5.88
C ALA A 20 16.34 19.37 -5.35
N ASP A 21 17.54 19.62 -4.80
CA ASP A 21 18.38 18.57 -4.23
C ASP A 21 17.70 17.89 -3.03
N LEU A 22 17.07 18.66 -2.15
CA LEU A 22 16.32 18.14 -1.00
C LEU A 22 15.08 17.34 -1.43
N GLN A 23 14.36 17.78 -2.46
CA GLN A 23 13.22 17.05 -3.00
C GLN A 23 13.65 15.71 -3.61
N GLN A 24 14.80 15.66 -4.29
CA GLN A 24 15.37 14.42 -4.80
C GLN A 24 15.79 13.48 -3.67
N TYR A 25 16.44 14.00 -2.63
CA TYR A 25 16.80 13.22 -1.45
C TYR A 25 15.56 12.63 -0.76
N LEU A 26 14.51 13.43 -0.58
CA LEU A 26 13.25 12.99 0.00
C LEU A 26 12.60 11.86 -0.82
N LYS A 27 12.61 11.95 -2.16
CA LYS A 27 12.18 10.84 -3.03
C LYS A 27 12.99 9.58 -2.79
N GLY A 28 14.31 9.70 -2.62
CA GLY A 28 15.18 8.57 -2.30
C GLY A 28 14.81 7.91 -0.97
N LEU A 29 14.54 8.72 0.07
CA LEU A 29 14.09 8.20 1.37
C LEU A 29 12.76 7.48 1.28
N HIS A 30 11.78 8.02 0.55
CA HIS A 30 10.50 7.32 0.35
C HIS A 30 10.67 5.98 -0.38
N ALA A 31 11.55 5.92 -1.38
CA ALA A 31 11.83 4.66 -2.08
C ALA A 31 12.49 3.63 -1.15
N ALA A 32 13.45 4.08 -0.32
CA ALA A 32 14.12 3.21 0.65
C ALA A 32 13.14 2.71 1.74
N LEU A 33 12.26 3.59 2.25
CA LEU A 33 11.24 3.20 3.21
C LEU A 33 10.31 2.13 2.63
N LYS A 34 9.78 2.37 1.43
CA LYS A 34 8.92 1.40 0.75
C LYS A 34 9.62 0.06 0.54
N GLN A 35 10.90 0.09 0.16
CA GLN A 35 11.69 -1.12 -0.01
C GLN A 35 11.83 -1.90 1.31
N GLU A 36 12.02 -1.20 2.43
CA GLU A 36 12.12 -1.86 3.75
C GLU A 36 10.77 -2.44 4.19
N GLU A 37 9.66 -1.71 3.98
CA GLU A 37 8.29 -2.23 4.21
C GLU A 37 8.03 -3.50 3.38
N ASP A 38 8.40 -3.49 2.09
CA ASP A 38 8.28 -4.65 1.20
C ASP A 38 9.17 -5.81 1.69
N ASN A 39 10.38 -5.53 2.17
CA ASN A 39 11.29 -6.54 2.72
C ASN A 39 10.71 -7.20 3.99
N GLU A 40 10.14 -6.40 4.90
CA GLU A 40 9.49 -6.90 6.11
C GLU A 40 8.26 -7.74 5.78
N MET A 41 7.44 -7.30 4.82
CA MET A 41 6.29 -8.08 4.34
C MET A 41 6.73 -9.46 3.82
N ILE A 42 7.75 -9.49 2.97
CA ILE A 42 8.32 -10.75 2.44
C ILE A 42 8.86 -11.63 3.56
N LYS A 43 9.56 -11.04 4.54
CA LYS A 43 10.09 -11.77 5.70
C LYS A 43 8.97 -12.40 6.53
N SER A 44 7.89 -11.66 6.77
CA SER A 44 6.71 -12.16 7.48
C SER A 44 6.04 -13.31 6.73
N ILE A 45 5.85 -13.20 5.42
CA ILE A 45 5.28 -14.27 4.58
C ILE A 45 6.16 -15.53 4.62
N ARG A 46 7.49 -15.40 4.45
CA ARG A 46 8.41 -16.53 4.56
C ARG A 46 8.38 -17.17 5.96
N GLY A 47 8.18 -16.36 6.99
CA GLY A 47 8.04 -16.81 8.38
C GLY A 47 6.86 -17.74 8.63
N MET A 48 5.81 -17.68 7.79
CA MET A 48 4.63 -18.55 7.89
C MET A 48 4.92 -20.01 7.53
N LYS A 49 6.07 -20.32 6.90
CA LYS A 49 6.50 -21.68 6.54
C LYS A 49 5.46 -22.48 5.74
N LEU A 50 4.77 -21.82 4.82
CA LEU A 50 3.82 -22.46 3.90
C LEU A 50 4.56 -23.25 2.82
N ASP A 51 3.92 -24.32 2.30
CA ASP A 51 4.39 -24.99 1.10
C ASP A 51 4.16 -24.11 -0.14
N SER A 52 4.85 -24.43 -1.25
CA SER A 52 4.82 -23.58 -2.45
C SER A 52 3.43 -23.44 -3.07
N HIS A 53 2.58 -24.46 -2.99
CA HIS A 53 1.24 -24.39 -3.55
C HIS A 53 0.31 -23.58 -2.65
N ALA A 54 0.33 -23.83 -1.34
CA ALA A 54 -0.46 -23.04 -0.39
C ALA A 54 -0.05 -21.56 -0.36
N LEU A 55 1.25 -21.25 -0.48
CA LEU A 55 1.72 -19.87 -0.58
C LEU A 55 1.20 -19.21 -1.86
N HIS A 56 1.26 -19.92 -2.99
CA HIS A 56 0.77 -19.42 -4.26
C HIS A 56 -0.74 -19.12 -4.20
N ASP A 57 -1.54 -20.04 -3.66
CA ASP A 57 -2.98 -19.88 -3.55
C ASP A 57 -3.35 -18.74 -2.60
N LEU A 58 -2.61 -18.58 -1.49
CA LEU A 58 -2.78 -17.46 -0.56
C LEU A 58 -2.49 -16.12 -1.25
N LEU A 59 -1.35 -15.99 -1.94
CA LEU A 59 -0.96 -14.76 -2.64
C LEU A 59 -1.95 -14.42 -3.77
N ASN A 60 -2.39 -15.43 -4.53
CA ASN A 60 -3.40 -15.27 -5.56
C ASN A 60 -4.73 -14.82 -4.96
N GLY A 61 -5.15 -15.42 -3.84
CA GLY A 61 -6.37 -15.02 -3.13
C GLY A 61 -6.31 -13.58 -2.59
N ILE A 62 -5.14 -13.14 -2.10
CA ILE A 62 -4.93 -11.74 -1.70
C ILE A 62 -5.03 -10.81 -2.92
N GLN A 63 -4.39 -11.18 -4.04
CA GLN A 63 -4.41 -10.38 -5.28
C GLN A 63 -5.82 -10.27 -5.89
N GLU A 64 -6.60 -11.35 -5.84
CA GLU A 64 -8.00 -11.39 -6.29
C GLU A 64 -8.96 -10.75 -5.28
N GLY A 65 -8.48 -10.41 -4.08
CA GLY A 65 -9.28 -9.83 -3.00
C GLY A 65 -10.23 -10.83 -2.31
N THR A 66 -10.07 -12.13 -2.56
CA THR A 66 -10.81 -13.23 -1.90
C THR A 66 -10.19 -13.61 -0.55
N VAL A 67 -9.00 -13.11 -0.25
CA VAL A 67 -8.35 -13.23 1.06
C VAL A 67 -7.99 -11.85 1.57
N LYS A 68 -8.32 -11.56 2.83
CA LYS A 68 -8.01 -10.28 3.48
C LYS A 68 -7.33 -10.50 4.81
N PHE A 69 -6.41 -9.61 5.15
CA PHE A 69 -5.80 -9.57 6.47
C PHE A 69 -6.76 -8.86 7.44
N GLN A 70 -7.15 -9.55 8.50
CA GLN A 70 -7.99 -9.00 9.56
C GLN A 70 -7.13 -8.80 10.80
N VAL A 71 -7.08 -7.55 11.28
CA VAL A 71 -6.42 -7.22 12.54
C VAL A 71 -7.38 -7.53 13.68
N SER A 72 -6.96 -8.37 14.63
CA SER A 72 -7.72 -8.63 15.85
C SER A 72 -7.47 -7.48 16.82
N GLN A 73 -8.53 -6.75 17.19
CA GLN A 73 -8.41 -5.57 18.07
C GLN A 73 -8.11 -5.92 19.54
N GLU A 74 -8.08 -7.22 19.89
CA GLU A 74 -8.01 -7.71 21.27
C GLU A 74 -6.60 -8.07 21.76
N SER A 75 -5.55 -7.98 20.92
CA SER A 75 -4.17 -8.18 21.38
C SER A 75 -3.51 -6.85 21.72
N GLU A 76 -3.07 -6.69 22.97
CA GLU A 76 -2.18 -5.59 23.39
C GLU A 76 -0.79 -5.64 22.71
N GLU A 77 -0.52 -6.70 21.94
CA GLU A 77 0.68 -6.89 21.13
C GLU A 77 0.45 -6.37 19.70
N GLU A 78 1.20 -5.34 19.31
CA GLU A 78 1.15 -4.78 17.96
C GLU A 78 1.44 -5.88 16.92
N GLY A 79 0.48 -6.15 16.03
CA GLY A 79 0.69 -7.01 14.86
C GLY A 79 0.02 -8.39 14.88
N THR A 80 -0.83 -8.73 15.85
CA THR A 80 -1.59 -9.99 15.76
C THR A 80 -2.84 -9.82 14.88
N GLY A 81 -2.68 -10.17 13.61
CA GLY A 81 -3.77 -10.29 12.64
C GLY A 81 -3.71 -11.63 11.93
N SER A 82 -4.85 -12.09 11.43
CA SER A 82 -4.97 -13.35 10.70
C SER A 82 -5.56 -13.13 9.31
N PHE A 83 -5.21 -13.99 8.37
CA PHE A 83 -5.83 -13.99 7.05
C PHE A 83 -7.19 -14.68 7.11
N VAL A 84 -8.21 -14.02 6.58
CA VAL A 84 -9.58 -14.52 6.48
C VAL A 84 -9.98 -14.58 5.01
N PHE A 85 -10.50 -15.73 4.60
CA PHE A 85 -11.08 -15.92 3.27
C PHE A 85 -12.45 -15.24 3.24
N THR A 86 -12.64 -14.32 2.30
CA THR A 86 -13.94 -13.73 2.03
C THR A 86 -14.63 -14.58 0.97
N GLU A 87 -15.75 -15.22 1.32
CA GLU A 87 -16.64 -15.81 0.33
C GLU A 87 -17.09 -14.71 -0.64
N LYS A 88 -16.98 -14.96 -1.95
CA LYS A 88 -17.67 -14.16 -2.95
C LYS A 88 -19.16 -14.26 -2.61
N LYS A 89 -19.77 -13.18 -2.10
CA LYS A 89 -21.22 -13.07 -2.14
C LYS A 89 -21.59 -13.15 -3.62
N GLU A 90 -22.23 -14.25 -4.01
CA GLU A 90 -23.03 -14.24 -5.23
C GLU A 90 -24.02 -13.10 -5.03
N GLU A 91 -23.85 -12.03 -5.80
CA GLU A 91 -24.87 -10.99 -5.92
C GLU A 91 -26.08 -11.66 -6.59
N GLY A 92 -26.91 -12.31 -5.77
CA GLY A 92 -28.22 -12.77 -6.16
C GLY A 92 -29.00 -11.58 -6.65
N HIS A 93 -29.13 -11.47 -7.97
CA HIS A 93 -30.02 -10.51 -8.62
C HIS A 93 -31.41 -10.59 -7.95
N PRO A 94 -31.95 -9.49 -7.40
CA PRO A 94 -33.34 -9.47 -6.98
C PRO A 94 -34.17 -9.23 -8.25
N TYR A 95 -34.38 -10.27 -9.06
CA TYR A 95 -35.42 -10.21 -10.08
C TYR A 95 -36.77 -10.30 -9.34
N GLY A 96 -37.33 -9.12 -9.11
CA GLY A 96 -38.69 -8.94 -8.60
C GLY A 96 -39.70 -9.70 -9.44
N GLU A 97 -40.69 -10.24 -8.74
CA GLU A 97 -41.89 -10.86 -9.28
C GLU A 97 -42.49 -10.01 -10.41
N MET A 98 -42.46 -10.52 -11.64
CA MET A 98 -43.40 -10.06 -12.66
C MET A 98 -44.69 -10.85 -12.46
N GLU A 99 -45.64 -10.28 -11.70
CA GLU A 99 -47.02 -10.74 -11.78
C GLU A 99 -47.52 -10.56 -13.22
N LYS A 100 -47.94 -11.66 -13.82
CA LYS A 100 -48.59 -11.70 -15.13
C LYS A 100 -49.98 -11.10 -14.99
N THR A 101 -50.26 -10.03 -15.71
CA THR A 101 -51.63 -9.62 -16.05
C THR A 101 -52.11 -10.46 -17.24
N GLU A 102 -53.16 -11.25 -17.03
CA GLU A 102 -54.14 -11.63 -18.07
C GLU A 102 -55.50 -11.05 -17.68
#